data_AF-A0A6N2E6Y9-F1
#
_entry.id   AF-A0A6N2E6Y9-F1
#
_cell.length_a   1.000
_cell.length_b   1.000
_cell.length_c   1.000
_cell.angle_alpha   90.00
_cell.angle_beta   90.00
_cell.angle_gamma   90.00
#
_symmetry.space_group_name_H-M   'P 1'
#
loop_
_entity.id
_entity.type
_entity.pdbx_description
1 polymer ?
#
loop_
_entity_poly.entity_id
_entity_poly.type
_entity_poly.pdbx_seq_one_letter_code
_entity_poly.pdbx_strand_id
1 'polypeptide(L)'
;EPVTARRPGAWARSMRWLGRHPIVGTVAACGVIGASSLGLTSAAVWWLNLVPHSVEIDSADPYSVVVYSRSGAEVDRFRFEALVNHVRLVTQKDGYSGGRLAVVGLIGANEAHSSSVIEVFDLGPWSSRGSRQKWSWHPAYPQWSADERPGENRRAIFTSNQVFTARVFPKSVEPEPQIITVSHHRPFSPTVIAVHSTDGRLLDEVWHDGRMYEIAWVERIASLVCLGQNSEVHWNDRVQEIPFEMDTGSPIVVFAYEPEHGRRSGLLRPGCQRSDVEPQWYRVLLATEEGLYLPRIRSAGYLTSMRDPDLLRVLSLGGELSGGETGSPRTFAMVWGIKEGGLIVPHHEADITFAARQIDPRLPRLDQMYWGDLPPVLPGRRPIERARSGESGGGSSGG
;
A
#
# COMPACT_ATOMS: atom_id res chain seq x y z
N GLU A 1 75.79 -8.79 31.49
CA GLU A 1 75.63 -8.49 30.05
C GLU A 1 75.53 -6.98 29.86
N PRO A 2 76.25 -6.36 28.92
CA PRO A 2 76.11 -4.94 28.64
C PRO A 2 74.74 -4.66 27.98
N VAL A 3 73.91 -3.83 28.63
CA VAL A 3 72.64 -3.36 28.06
C VAL A 3 72.97 -2.40 26.93
N THR A 4 72.80 -2.84 25.68
CA THR A 4 72.94 -1.95 24.51
C THR A 4 71.84 -0.90 24.54
N ALA A 5 72.18 0.31 25.02
CA ALA A 5 71.30 1.45 24.98
C ALA A 5 71.07 1.87 23.52
N ARG A 6 69.99 1.38 22.91
CA ARG A 6 69.56 1.84 21.58
C ARG A 6 69.25 3.34 21.67
N ARG A 7 69.73 4.10 20.69
CA ARG A 7 69.38 5.52 20.56
C ARG A 7 67.85 5.66 20.56
N PRO A 8 67.28 6.61 21.33
CA PRO A 8 65.83 6.78 21.39
C PRO A 8 65.30 7.09 19.99
N GLY A 9 64.29 6.33 19.57
CA GLY A 9 63.61 6.53 18.29
C GLY A 9 62.99 7.93 18.18
N ALA A 10 62.59 8.31 16.97
CA ALA A 10 62.00 9.62 16.70
C ALA A 10 60.79 9.92 17.62
N TRP A 11 59.90 8.94 17.80
CA TRP A 11 58.75 9.05 18.71
C TRP A 11 59.15 9.33 20.17
N ALA A 12 60.11 8.57 20.71
CA ALA A 12 60.57 8.74 22.09
C ALA A 12 61.24 10.11 22.32
N ARG A 13 61.94 10.65 21.31
CA ARG A 13 62.50 12.00 21.35
C ARG A 13 61.39 13.07 21.34
N SER A 14 60.37 12.91 20.49
CA SER A 14 59.20 13.81 20.46
C SER A 14 58.43 13.81 21.78
N MET A 15 58.17 12.63 22.35
CA MET A 15 57.45 12.51 23.63
C MET A 15 58.26 13.10 24.80
N ARG A 16 59.59 12.93 24.83
CA ARG A 16 60.44 13.59 25.85
C ARG A 16 60.47 15.11 25.69
N TRP A 17 60.48 15.61 24.45
CA TRP A 17 60.43 17.04 24.20
C TRP A 17 59.08 17.63 24.65
N LEU A 18 57.96 16.99 24.30
CA LEU A 18 56.63 17.39 24.75
C LEU A 18 56.52 17.36 26.29
N GLY A 19 57.09 16.33 26.94
CA GLY A 19 57.12 16.24 28.41
C GLY A 19 57.92 17.36 29.09
N ARG A 20 58.84 18.02 28.38
CA ARG A 20 59.59 19.20 28.87
C ARG A 20 58.88 20.53 28.58
N HIS A 21 57.85 20.53 27.75
CA HIS A 21 57.10 21.72 27.34
C HIS A 21 55.59 21.50 27.53
N PRO A 22 55.10 21.44 28.77
CA PRO A 22 53.71 21.04 29.07
C PRO A 22 52.67 21.97 28.41
N ILE A 23 52.93 23.28 28.36
CA ILE A 23 52.02 24.23 27.69
C ILE A 23 51.90 23.92 26.19
N VAL A 24 53.02 23.69 25.51
CA VAL A 24 53.04 23.37 24.08
C VAL A 24 52.35 22.03 23.81
N GLY A 25 52.61 21.03 24.66
CA GLY A 25 51.96 19.72 24.56
C GLY A 25 50.45 19.81 24.73
N THR A 26 49.97 20.54 25.73
CA THR A 26 48.53 20.76 25.95
C THR A 26 47.89 21.52 24.79
N VAL A 27 48.51 22.60 24.31
CA VAL A 27 47.99 23.37 23.15
C VAL A 27 47.92 22.49 21.91
N ALA A 28 48.94 21.67 21.63
CA ALA A 28 48.94 20.74 20.50
C ALA A 28 47.84 19.67 20.64
N ALA A 29 47.69 19.07 21.84
CA ALA A 29 46.65 18.08 22.10
C ALA A 29 45.24 18.66 21.94
N CYS A 30 44.97 19.83 22.54
CA CYS A 30 43.70 20.54 22.38
C CYS A 30 43.44 20.92 20.92
N GLY A 31 44.47 21.34 20.18
CA GLY A 31 44.37 21.63 18.75
C GLY A 31 43.99 20.40 17.92
N VAL A 32 44.62 19.25 18.19
CA VAL A 32 44.29 17.98 17.53
C VAL A 32 42.87 17.53 17.85
N ILE A 33 42.45 17.62 19.12
CA ILE A 33 41.08 17.27 19.54
C ILE A 33 40.07 18.19 18.87
N GLY A 34 40.32 19.51 18.85
CA GLY A 34 39.44 20.50 18.24
C GLY A 34 39.31 20.29 16.73
N ALA A 35 40.44 20.14 16.02
CA ALA A 35 40.44 19.87 14.58
C ALA A 35 39.75 18.53 14.24
N SER A 36 40.01 17.48 15.03
CA SER A 36 39.38 16.17 14.82
C SER A 36 37.87 16.22 15.06
N SER A 37 37.44 16.93 16.11
CA SER A 37 36.01 17.09 16.42
C SER A 37 35.28 17.86 15.33
N LEU A 38 35.88 18.95 14.82
CA LEU A 38 35.32 19.72 13.69
C LEU A 38 35.29 18.90 12.40
N GLY A 39 36.35 18.13 12.13
CA GLY A 39 36.43 17.24 10.97
C GLY A 39 35.38 16.14 11.00
N LEU A 40 35.26 15.44 12.14
CA LEU A 40 34.26 14.39 12.34
C LEU A 40 32.83 14.95 12.29
N THR A 41 32.60 16.12 12.89
CA THR A 41 31.27 16.76 12.84
C THR A 41 30.91 17.18 11.42
N SER A 42 31.84 17.79 10.69
CA SER A 42 31.64 18.16 9.28
C SER A 42 31.38 16.93 8.41
N ALA A 43 32.15 15.87 8.60
CA ALA A 43 31.96 14.60 7.90
C ALA A 43 30.61 13.95 8.23
N ALA A 44 30.19 13.99 9.50
CA ALA A 44 28.89 13.47 9.93
C ALA A 44 27.72 14.29 9.35
N VAL A 45 27.81 15.62 9.34
CA VAL A 45 26.77 16.48 8.73
C VAL A 45 26.71 16.25 7.22
N TRP A 46 27.85 16.22 6.55
CA TRP A 46 27.93 15.90 5.12
C TRP A 46 27.30 14.53 4.82
N TRP A 47 27.65 13.51 5.61
CA TRP A 47 27.05 12.18 5.51
C TRP A 47 25.54 12.20 5.71
N LEU A 48 25.06 12.86 6.76
CA LEU A 48 23.62 12.96 7.07
C LEU A 48 22.82 13.68 5.98
N ASN A 49 23.45 14.59 5.24
CA ASN A 49 22.86 15.29 4.10
C ASN A 49 22.82 14.45 2.82
N LEU A 50 23.62 13.37 2.73
CA LEU A 50 23.64 12.48 1.57
C LEU A 50 22.70 11.28 1.70
N VAL A 51 22.31 10.92 2.92
CA VAL A 51 21.51 9.72 3.18
C VAL A 51 20.02 10.02 2.96
N PRO A 52 19.36 9.40 1.96
CA PRO A 52 17.92 9.56 1.74
C PRO A 52 17.14 9.18 2.99
N HIS A 53 16.30 10.04 3.54
CA HIS A 53 15.58 9.81 4.80
C HIS A 53 14.06 9.75 4.61
N SER A 54 13.50 10.63 3.80
CA SER A 54 12.08 10.63 3.43
C SER A 54 11.93 10.85 1.93
N VAL A 55 10.75 10.50 1.43
CA VAL A 55 10.33 10.73 0.05
C VAL A 55 8.93 11.29 0.10
N GLU A 56 8.70 12.37 -0.63
CA GLU A 56 7.45 13.11 -0.58
C GLU A 56 7.06 13.55 -1.99
N ILE A 57 5.77 13.64 -2.25
CA ILE A 57 5.25 14.22 -3.49
C ILE A 57 5.44 15.73 -3.37
N ASP A 58 5.97 16.38 -4.40
CA ASP A 58 6.15 17.82 -4.37
C ASP A 58 4.79 18.53 -4.33
N SER A 59 4.54 19.27 -3.25
CA SER A 59 3.32 20.07 -3.08
C SER A 59 3.11 21.12 -4.19
N ALA A 60 4.19 21.59 -4.82
CA ALA A 60 4.13 22.56 -5.92
C ALA A 60 3.98 21.88 -7.30
N ASP A 61 4.35 20.60 -7.42
CA ASP A 61 4.29 19.84 -8.66
C ASP A 61 3.90 18.37 -8.38
N PRO A 62 2.61 17.99 -8.51
CA PRO A 62 2.15 16.63 -8.22
C PRO A 62 2.66 15.57 -9.20
N TYR A 63 3.43 15.97 -10.22
CA TYR A 63 4.15 15.09 -11.14
C TYR A 63 5.59 14.83 -10.68
N SER A 64 6.00 15.37 -9.53
CA SER A 64 7.37 15.26 -9.02
C SER A 64 7.41 14.60 -7.65
N VAL A 65 8.47 13.83 -7.39
CA VAL A 65 8.79 13.26 -6.09
C VAL A 65 10.15 13.77 -5.65
N VAL A 66 10.24 14.25 -4.42
CA VAL A 66 11.48 14.76 -3.82
C VAL A 66 11.96 13.79 -2.76
N VAL A 67 13.26 13.52 -2.79
CA VAL A 67 13.95 12.71 -1.79
C VAL A 67 14.66 13.68 -0.85
N TYR A 68 14.31 13.63 0.43
CA TYR A 68 14.93 14.48 1.45
C TYR A 68 15.89 13.69 2.32
N SER A 69 16.99 14.33 2.70
CA SER A 69 17.91 13.85 3.71
C SER A 69 17.36 14.04 5.12
N ARG A 70 18.09 13.57 6.13
CA ARG A 70 17.65 13.71 7.53
C ARG A 70 17.63 15.15 8.01
N SER A 71 18.39 16.04 7.37
CA SER A 71 18.39 17.48 7.68
C SER A 71 17.28 18.25 6.96
N GLY A 72 16.53 17.60 6.06
CA GLY A 72 15.56 18.23 5.18
C GLY A 72 16.15 18.78 3.87
N ALA A 73 17.46 18.62 3.61
CA ALA A 73 18.04 18.96 2.32
C ALA A 73 17.54 18.00 1.22
N GLU A 74 17.22 18.55 0.05
CA GLU A 74 16.89 17.77 -1.16
C GLU A 74 18.12 16.97 -1.62
N VAL A 75 17.97 15.66 -1.69
CA VAL A 75 19.00 14.70 -2.14
C VAL A 75 18.82 14.38 -3.61
N ASP A 76 17.56 14.23 -4.03
CA ASP A 76 17.21 13.89 -5.41
C ASP A 76 15.77 14.30 -5.72
N ARG A 77 15.43 14.35 -7.01
CA ARG A 77 14.10 14.69 -7.51
C ARG A 77 13.78 13.92 -8.79
N PHE A 78 12.63 13.27 -8.77
CA PHE A 78 12.05 12.58 -9.91
C PHE A 78 10.92 13.40 -10.50
N ARG A 79 10.78 13.34 -11.82
CA ARG A 79 9.63 13.91 -12.53
C ARG A 79 9.02 12.85 -13.43
N PHE A 80 7.70 12.77 -13.40
CA PHE A 80 6.90 11.78 -14.11
C PHE A 80 6.02 12.47 -15.15
N GLU A 81 5.61 11.71 -16.16
CA GLU A 81 4.60 12.15 -17.14
C GLU A 81 3.16 11.96 -16.62
N ALA A 82 3.01 11.21 -15.52
CA ALA A 82 1.74 10.90 -14.88
C ALA A 82 1.69 11.49 -13.46
N LEU A 83 0.48 11.74 -12.96
CA LEU A 83 0.28 12.21 -11.59
C LEU A 83 0.78 11.16 -10.61
N VAL A 84 1.54 11.59 -9.60
CA VAL A 84 1.99 10.72 -8.53
C VAL A 84 0.85 10.59 -7.52
N ASN A 85 0.38 9.36 -7.29
CA ASN A 85 -0.66 9.10 -6.28
C ASN A 85 -0.07 8.89 -4.89
N HIS A 86 1.03 8.13 -4.83
CA HIS A 86 1.68 7.80 -3.58
C HIS A 86 3.17 7.55 -3.78
N VAL A 87 3.90 7.73 -2.70
CA VAL A 87 5.33 7.44 -2.65
C VAL A 87 5.67 6.77 -1.32
N ARG A 88 6.57 5.80 -1.36
CA ARG A 88 7.05 5.10 -0.17
C ARG A 88 8.56 4.87 -0.22
N LEU A 89 9.24 5.21 0.88
CA LEU A 89 10.62 4.81 1.10
C LEU A 89 10.66 3.39 1.68
N VAL A 90 11.39 2.50 1.03
CA VAL A 90 11.61 1.12 1.46
C VAL A 90 13.07 0.96 1.84
N THR A 91 13.34 0.49 3.06
CA THR A 91 14.70 0.19 3.53
C THR A 91 14.94 -1.31 3.40
N GLN A 92 15.96 -1.70 2.65
CA GLN A 92 16.43 -3.09 2.57
C GLN A 92 17.29 -3.40 3.80
N LYS A 93 17.00 -4.51 4.48
CA LYS A 93 17.60 -4.76 5.81
C LYS A 93 18.94 -5.47 5.72
N ASP A 94 19.17 -6.29 4.67
CA ASP A 94 20.25 -7.28 4.68
C ASP A 94 21.29 -7.11 3.54
N GLY A 95 21.28 -5.98 2.82
CA GLY A 95 22.38 -5.62 1.91
C GLY A 95 23.51 -4.87 2.63
N TYR A 96 24.79 -5.22 2.35
CA TYR A 96 25.97 -4.47 2.82
C TYR A 96 25.93 -2.95 2.51
N SER A 97 25.02 -2.52 1.64
CA SER A 97 24.75 -1.14 1.28
C SER A 97 23.60 -0.46 2.04
N GLY A 98 22.79 -1.18 2.82
CA GLY A 98 21.59 -0.62 3.46
C GLY A 98 20.65 0.08 2.45
N GLY A 99 20.57 -0.49 1.24
CA GLY A 99 19.93 0.12 0.08
C GLY A 99 18.53 0.65 0.38
N ARG A 100 18.24 1.85 -0.10
CA ARG A 100 16.92 2.48 0.02
C ARG A 100 16.29 2.56 -1.35
N LEU A 101 15.03 2.16 -1.43
CA LEU A 101 14.25 2.25 -2.65
C LEU A 101 13.16 3.30 -2.48
N ALA A 102 12.96 4.15 -3.47
CA ALA A 102 11.73 4.93 -3.59
C ALA A 102 10.77 4.15 -4.48
N VAL A 103 9.60 3.81 -3.96
CA VAL A 103 8.51 3.19 -4.72
C VAL A 103 7.46 4.26 -4.99
N VAL A 104 7.17 4.51 -6.26
CA VAL A 104 6.28 5.56 -6.73
C VAL A 104 5.11 4.92 -7.44
N GLY A 105 3.89 5.26 -7.02
CA GLY A 105 2.67 4.85 -7.70
C GLY A 105 2.05 5.99 -8.49
N LEU A 106 1.64 5.70 -9.72
CA LEU A 106 1.16 6.69 -10.69
C LEU A 106 -0.35 6.53 -10.97
N ILE A 107 -1.00 7.63 -11.32
CA ILE A 107 -2.41 7.70 -11.77
C ILE A 107 -2.44 7.90 -13.27
N GLY A 108 -3.34 7.20 -13.96
CA GLY A 108 -3.60 7.51 -15.36
C GLY A 108 -2.51 7.01 -16.32
N ALA A 109 -1.69 6.07 -15.87
CA ALA A 109 -0.67 5.41 -16.66
C ALA A 109 -1.31 4.78 -17.91
N ASN A 110 -1.00 5.31 -19.09
CA ASN A 110 -1.58 4.89 -20.36
C ASN A 110 -0.50 4.18 -21.19
N GLU A 111 -0.85 3.05 -21.82
CA GLU A 111 0.05 2.23 -22.65
C GLU A 111 0.78 3.04 -23.74
N ALA A 112 0.19 4.12 -24.27
CA ALA A 112 0.84 4.94 -25.29
C ALA A 112 2.00 5.81 -24.80
N HIS A 113 2.06 6.11 -23.52
CA HIS A 113 3.13 6.89 -22.90
C HIS A 113 3.81 6.04 -21.84
N SER A 114 4.12 4.78 -22.17
CA SER A 114 4.98 3.83 -21.43
C SER A 114 4.96 3.93 -19.91
N SER A 115 3.84 4.32 -19.31
CA SER A 115 3.81 4.72 -17.91
C SER A 115 3.44 3.44 -17.18
N SER A 116 4.45 2.87 -16.56
CA SER A 116 4.25 1.95 -15.48
C SER A 116 3.27 2.51 -14.46
N VAL A 117 2.49 1.64 -13.84
CA VAL A 117 1.66 2.02 -12.69
C VAL A 117 2.55 2.21 -11.45
N ILE A 118 3.66 1.46 -11.40
CA ILE A 118 4.64 1.47 -10.32
C ILE A 118 6.03 1.67 -10.89
N GLU A 119 6.76 2.64 -10.35
CA GLU A 119 8.17 2.85 -10.63
C GLU A 119 9.00 2.73 -9.35
N VAL A 120 10.12 2.02 -9.43
CA VAL A 120 11.02 1.83 -8.29
C VAL A 120 12.39 2.35 -8.63
N PHE A 121 12.88 3.26 -7.80
CA PHE A 121 14.20 3.87 -7.91
C PHE A 121 15.12 3.34 -6.84
N ASP A 122 16.33 2.94 -7.22
CA ASP A 122 17.41 2.69 -6.28
C ASP A 122 18.07 4.02 -5.94
N LEU A 123 17.96 4.41 -4.66
CA LEU A 123 18.54 5.65 -4.15
C LEU A 123 20.02 5.49 -3.78
N GLY A 124 20.51 4.25 -3.78
CA GLY A 124 21.89 3.89 -3.45
C GLY A 124 22.31 4.28 -2.02
N PRO A 125 23.50 3.85 -1.59
CA PRO A 125 24.11 4.32 -0.34
C PRO A 125 24.76 5.71 -0.47
N TRP A 126 25.04 6.18 -1.70
CA TRP A 126 25.75 7.42 -1.99
C TRP A 126 25.22 7.99 -3.32
N SER A 127 24.28 8.94 -3.29
CA SER A 127 23.61 9.47 -4.49
C SER A 127 24.49 10.34 -5.41
N SER A 128 25.83 10.21 -5.37
CA SER A 128 26.73 10.96 -6.26
C SER A 128 26.59 10.59 -7.75
N ARG A 129 25.88 9.50 -8.07
CA ARG A 129 25.57 9.08 -9.45
C ARG A 129 24.12 9.36 -9.87
N GLY A 130 23.35 10.06 -9.03
CA GLY A 130 21.90 10.19 -9.21
C GLY A 130 21.17 8.88 -8.94
N SER A 131 19.92 8.97 -8.52
CA SER A 131 19.06 7.80 -8.39
C SER A 131 18.80 7.18 -9.76
N ARG A 132 18.70 5.86 -9.80
CA ARG A 132 18.45 5.12 -11.04
C ARG A 132 17.13 4.38 -10.94
N GLN A 133 16.29 4.49 -11.97
CA GLN A 133 15.12 3.63 -12.10
C GLN A 133 15.60 2.17 -12.14
N LYS A 134 15.22 1.40 -11.13
CA LYS A 134 15.63 0.02 -10.94
C LYS A 134 14.74 -0.90 -11.76
N TRP A 135 13.44 -0.71 -11.67
CA TRP A 135 12.43 -1.44 -12.44
C TRP A 135 11.12 -0.67 -12.45
N SER A 136 10.22 -1.09 -13.31
CA SER A 136 8.86 -0.58 -13.39
C SER A 136 7.88 -1.70 -13.69
N TRP A 137 6.62 -1.51 -13.31
CA TRP A 137 5.58 -2.52 -13.48
C TRP A 137 4.25 -1.92 -13.92
N HIS A 138 3.59 -2.63 -14.83
CA HIS A 138 2.26 -2.32 -15.33
C HIS A 138 1.45 -3.63 -15.35
N PRO A 139 0.26 -3.69 -14.74
CA PRO A 139 -0.58 -4.88 -14.79
C PRO A 139 -1.01 -5.20 -16.21
N ALA A 140 -0.89 -6.46 -16.63
CA ALA A 140 -1.56 -6.90 -17.85
C ALA A 140 -3.06 -6.99 -17.60
N TYR A 141 -3.89 -6.48 -18.50
CA TYR A 141 -5.34 -6.62 -18.37
C TYR A 141 -5.72 -8.11 -18.30
N PRO A 142 -6.58 -8.54 -17.37
CA PRO A 142 -6.89 -9.95 -17.24
C PRO A 142 -7.66 -10.45 -18.45
N GLN A 143 -7.38 -11.68 -18.90
CA GLN A 143 -8.09 -12.25 -20.06
C GLN A 143 -9.58 -12.53 -19.77
N TRP A 144 -9.96 -12.65 -18.49
CA TRP A 144 -11.32 -12.99 -18.07
C TRP A 144 -12.26 -11.79 -17.94
N SER A 145 -11.76 -10.54 -17.97
CA SER A 145 -12.60 -9.34 -18.06
C SER A 145 -13.07 -9.13 -19.50
N ALA A 146 -13.89 -10.06 -19.97
CA ALA A 146 -14.50 -10.06 -21.30
C ALA A 146 -15.58 -8.96 -21.50
N ASP A 147 -15.79 -8.10 -20.50
CA ASP A 147 -16.81 -7.06 -20.50
C ASP A 147 -16.38 -5.78 -21.22
N GLU A 148 -15.11 -5.63 -21.60
CA GLU A 148 -14.70 -4.53 -22.45
C GLU A 148 -15.02 -4.86 -23.91
N ARG A 149 -16.05 -4.18 -24.42
CA ARG A 149 -16.59 -4.32 -25.77
C ARG A 149 -15.47 -4.41 -26.81
N PRO A 150 -15.42 -5.47 -27.63
CA PRO A 150 -14.50 -5.54 -28.77
C PRO A 150 -14.66 -4.29 -29.65
N GLY A 151 -13.63 -3.46 -29.73
CA GLY A 151 -13.63 -2.22 -30.53
C GLY A 151 -13.70 -0.91 -29.74
N GLU A 152 -14.08 -0.92 -28.46
CA GLU A 152 -13.69 0.17 -27.55
C GLU A 152 -12.21 -0.05 -27.20
N ASN A 153 -11.32 0.46 -28.05
CA ASN A 153 -9.85 0.52 -27.87
C ASN A 153 -9.47 1.42 -26.68
N ARG A 154 -10.11 1.21 -25.52
CA ARG A 154 -9.79 1.87 -24.27
C ARG A 154 -8.63 1.10 -23.68
N ARG A 155 -7.43 1.54 -24.07
CA ARG A 155 -6.16 1.17 -23.42
C ARG A 155 -6.40 1.06 -21.91
N ALA A 156 -5.96 -0.03 -21.30
CA ALA A 156 -6.20 -0.25 -19.90
C ALA A 156 -5.43 0.81 -19.10
N ILE A 157 -6.14 1.81 -18.56
CA ILE A 157 -5.55 2.87 -17.75
C ILE A 157 -5.56 2.41 -16.30
N PHE A 158 -4.47 1.86 -15.79
CA PHE A 158 -4.40 1.49 -14.38
C PHE A 158 -3.94 2.67 -13.52
N THR A 159 -4.49 2.73 -12.31
CA THR A 159 -4.10 3.68 -11.27
C THR A 159 -3.61 2.92 -10.05
N SER A 160 -2.42 3.30 -9.56
CA SER A 160 -1.89 2.75 -8.33
C SER A 160 -2.62 3.33 -7.13
N ASN A 161 -3.39 2.53 -6.40
CA ASN A 161 -4.15 2.97 -5.23
C ASN A 161 -3.29 2.97 -3.97
N GLN A 162 -2.57 1.87 -3.71
CA GLN A 162 -1.78 1.69 -2.50
C GLN A 162 -0.47 0.98 -2.79
N VAL A 163 0.56 1.39 -2.05
CA VAL A 163 1.84 0.70 -1.96
C VAL A 163 2.27 0.66 -0.51
N PHE A 164 2.68 -0.52 -0.06
CA PHE A 164 3.34 -0.70 1.22
C PHE A 164 4.30 -1.89 1.14
N THR A 165 5.02 -2.12 2.23
CA THR A 165 5.94 -3.26 2.33
C THR A 165 5.59 -4.12 3.52
N ALA A 166 5.76 -5.42 3.35
CA ALA A 166 5.60 -6.39 4.41
C ALA A 166 6.45 -7.63 4.12
N ARG A 167 6.66 -8.47 5.12
CA ARG A 167 7.29 -9.77 4.96
C ARG A 167 6.19 -10.79 4.70
N VAL A 168 5.74 -10.86 3.45
CA VAL A 168 4.67 -11.76 3.02
C VAL A 168 5.13 -13.20 3.02
N PHE A 169 6.34 -13.44 2.50
CA PHE A 169 6.90 -14.78 2.40
C PHE A 169 7.95 -15.03 3.49
N PRO A 170 8.12 -16.30 3.93
CA PRO A 170 9.17 -16.66 4.89
C PRO A 170 10.56 -16.26 4.39
N LYS A 171 11.46 -15.91 5.31
CA LYS A 171 12.86 -15.55 5.00
C LYS A 171 13.64 -16.59 4.22
N SER A 172 13.29 -17.87 4.40
CA SER A 172 13.89 -18.99 3.67
C SER A 172 13.56 -18.95 2.17
N VAL A 173 12.47 -18.31 1.79
CA VAL A 173 12.02 -18.17 0.40
C VAL A 173 12.41 -16.79 -0.14
N GLU A 174 12.10 -15.73 0.61
CA GLU A 174 12.44 -14.35 0.24
C GLU A 174 13.07 -13.62 1.44
N PRO A 175 14.36 -13.25 1.36
CA PRO A 175 15.09 -12.70 2.52
C PRO A 175 14.64 -11.27 2.85
N GLU A 176 14.35 -10.46 1.83
CA GLU A 176 13.95 -9.07 1.98
C GLU A 176 12.43 -8.92 2.18
N PRO A 177 11.94 -7.79 2.71
CA PRO A 177 10.52 -7.44 2.64
C PRO A 177 10.04 -7.31 1.19
N GLN A 178 8.79 -7.71 0.93
CA GLN A 178 8.14 -7.57 -0.36
C GLN A 178 7.44 -6.22 -0.48
N ILE A 179 7.29 -5.75 -1.71
CA ILE A 179 6.52 -4.56 -2.09
C ILE A 179 5.14 -5.04 -2.54
N ILE A 180 4.10 -4.59 -1.85
CA ILE A 180 2.71 -4.91 -2.17
C ILE A 180 2.10 -3.71 -2.86
N THR A 181 1.52 -3.93 -4.03
CA THR A 181 0.91 -2.91 -4.87
C THR A 181 -0.56 -3.24 -5.09
N VAL A 182 -1.42 -2.24 -5.04
CA VAL A 182 -2.85 -2.36 -5.39
C VAL A 182 -3.15 -1.40 -6.50
N SER A 183 -3.60 -1.90 -7.64
CA SER A 183 -3.85 -1.10 -8.83
C SER A 183 -5.22 -1.40 -9.41
N HIS A 184 -5.99 -0.39 -9.80
CA HIS A 184 -7.32 -0.57 -10.38
C HIS A 184 -7.45 0.14 -11.73
N HIS A 185 -8.21 -0.45 -12.65
CA HIS A 185 -8.41 0.13 -13.99
C HIS A 185 -9.32 1.38 -13.96
N ARG A 186 -10.45 1.31 -13.26
CA ARG A 186 -11.40 2.42 -13.10
C ARG A 186 -12.14 2.26 -11.77
N PRO A 187 -12.85 3.30 -11.31
CA PRO A 187 -13.83 3.12 -10.25
C PRO A 187 -14.78 1.97 -10.64
N PHE A 188 -14.92 0.96 -9.78
CA PHE A 188 -15.75 -0.25 -9.99
C PHE A 188 -15.25 -1.24 -11.06
N SER A 189 -13.94 -1.27 -11.33
CA SER A 189 -13.32 -2.22 -12.28
C SER A 189 -12.36 -3.18 -11.58
N PRO A 190 -11.81 -4.19 -12.30
CA PRO A 190 -10.83 -5.09 -11.74
C PRO A 190 -9.69 -4.36 -11.04
N THR A 191 -9.42 -4.79 -9.82
CA THR A 191 -8.27 -4.42 -9.03
C THR A 191 -7.31 -5.59 -9.00
N VAL A 192 -6.03 -5.32 -9.26
CA VAL A 192 -4.93 -6.26 -9.04
C VAL A 192 -4.25 -5.95 -7.72
N ILE A 193 -3.97 -7.01 -6.97
CA ILE A 193 -3.10 -7.02 -5.81
C ILE A 193 -1.87 -7.82 -6.23
N ALA A 194 -0.71 -7.18 -6.22
CA ALA A 194 0.53 -7.82 -6.64
C ALA A 194 1.61 -7.70 -5.56
N VAL A 195 2.30 -8.80 -5.32
CA VAL A 195 3.42 -8.89 -4.39
C VAL A 195 4.70 -9.01 -5.21
N HIS A 196 5.60 -8.05 -5.04
CA HIS A 196 6.86 -7.97 -5.74
C HIS A 196 8.03 -8.15 -4.78
N SER A 197 9.09 -8.76 -5.25
CA SER A 197 10.38 -8.68 -4.60
C SER A 197 10.99 -7.27 -4.78
N THR A 198 12.01 -6.94 -4.00
CA THR A 198 12.69 -5.63 -4.10
C THR A 198 13.48 -5.44 -5.40
N ASP A 199 13.80 -6.52 -6.11
CA ASP A 199 14.38 -6.54 -7.45
C ASP A 199 13.34 -6.53 -8.59
N GLY A 200 12.04 -6.52 -8.27
CA GLY A 200 10.96 -6.34 -9.24
C GLY A 200 10.41 -7.64 -9.82
N ARG A 201 10.79 -8.81 -9.28
CA ARG A 201 10.14 -10.08 -9.65
C ARG A 201 8.74 -10.10 -9.05
N LEU A 202 7.74 -10.36 -9.90
CA LEU A 202 6.40 -10.65 -9.45
C LEU A 202 6.39 -12.01 -8.74
N LEU A 203 5.88 -12.04 -7.51
CA LEU A 203 5.86 -13.23 -6.63
C LEU A 203 4.44 -13.79 -6.45
N ASP A 204 3.43 -12.94 -6.34
CA ASP A 204 2.01 -13.33 -6.28
C ASP A 204 1.20 -12.24 -6.98
N GLU A 205 0.21 -12.62 -7.78
CA GLU A 205 -0.73 -11.71 -8.43
C GLU A 205 -2.14 -12.26 -8.28
N VAL A 206 -3.01 -11.47 -7.63
CA VAL A 206 -4.42 -11.80 -7.43
C VAL A 206 -5.27 -10.65 -7.92
N TRP A 207 -6.35 -11.00 -8.59
CA TRP A 207 -7.35 -10.07 -9.09
C TRP A 207 -8.63 -10.17 -8.28
N HIS A 208 -9.25 -9.02 -8.08
CA HIS A 208 -10.56 -8.88 -7.46
C HIS A 208 -11.40 -7.94 -8.33
N ASP A 209 -12.63 -8.33 -8.67
CA ASP A 209 -13.51 -7.44 -9.44
C ASP A 209 -14.20 -6.44 -8.51
N GLY A 210 -13.84 -5.17 -8.69
CA GLY A 210 -14.28 -4.04 -7.90
C GLY A 210 -13.13 -3.31 -7.24
N ARG A 211 -13.44 -2.18 -6.60
CA ARG A 211 -12.42 -1.27 -6.07
C ARG A 211 -11.92 -1.75 -4.72
N MET A 212 -10.60 -1.88 -4.56
CA MET A 212 -10.01 -2.00 -3.21
C MET A 212 -9.84 -0.61 -2.58
N TYR A 213 -10.24 -0.52 -1.32
CA TYR A 213 -10.12 0.67 -0.52
C TYR A 213 -8.91 0.63 0.39
N GLU A 214 -8.65 -0.52 1.00
CA GLU A 214 -7.63 -0.70 2.02
C GLU A 214 -7.14 -2.14 2.00
N ILE A 215 -5.84 -2.31 2.26
CA ILE A 215 -5.22 -3.62 2.36
C ILE A 215 -4.14 -3.59 3.44
N ALA A 216 -4.03 -4.67 4.20
CA ALA A 216 -3.03 -4.81 5.24
C ALA A 216 -2.49 -6.24 5.30
N TRP A 217 -1.18 -6.35 5.50
CA TRP A 217 -0.56 -7.61 5.88
C TRP A 217 -0.73 -7.86 7.38
N VAL A 218 -1.18 -9.07 7.73
CA VAL A 218 -1.36 -9.53 9.11
C VAL A 218 -0.48 -10.76 9.34
N GLU A 219 0.75 -10.52 9.82
CA GLU A 219 1.81 -11.52 10.02
C GLU A 219 1.32 -12.79 10.75
N ARG A 220 0.50 -12.61 11.79
CA ARG A 220 0.05 -13.72 12.66
C ARG A 220 -0.79 -14.77 11.92
N ILE A 221 -1.60 -14.36 10.96
CA ILE A 221 -2.41 -15.27 10.12
C ILE A 221 -1.78 -15.47 8.74
N ALA A 222 -0.62 -14.86 8.49
CA ALA A 222 0.10 -14.87 7.22
C ALA A 222 -0.79 -14.49 6.00
N SER A 223 -1.66 -13.50 6.18
CA SER A 223 -2.65 -13.13 5.16
C SER A 223 -2.68 -11.64 4.87
N LEU A 224 -3.07 -11.32 3.63
CA LEU A 224 -3.51 -9.98 3.25
C LEU A 224 -5.01 -9.85 3.56
N VAL A 225 -5.34 -8.92 4.46
CA VAL A 225 -6.71 -8.53 4.77
C VAL A 225 -7.06 -7.33 3.91
N CYS A 226 -8.13 -7.46 3.13
CA CYS A 226 -8.55 -6.49 2.12
C CYS A 226 -9.94 -5.97 2.48
N LEU A 227 -10.15 -4.67 2.28
CA LEU A 227 -11.44 -4.00 2.34
C LEU A 227 -11.69 -3.32 0.99
N GLY A 228 -12.86 -3.55 0.40
CA GLY A 228 -13.20 -2.99 -0.89
C GLY A 228 -14.66 -3.16 -1.27
N GLN A 229 -14.94 -2.98 -2.55
CA GLN A 229 -16.21 -3.25 -3.20
C GLN A 229 -16.11 -4.51 -4.03
N ASN A 230 -17.14 -5.35 -4.03
CA ASN A 230 -17.27 -6.46 -4.98
C ASN A 230 -18.21 -6.07 -6.11
N SER A 231 -17.65 -5.87 -7.30
CA SER A 231 -18.37 -5.46 -8.51
C SER A 231 -18.88 -6.62 -9.36
N GLU A 232 -18.60 -7.87 -8.98
CA GLU A 232 -19.25 -9.06 -9.55
C GLU A 232 -20.69 -9.19 -9.07
N VAL A 233 -20.98 -8.55 -7.95
CA VAL A 233 -22.23 -8.68 -7.25
C VAL A 233 -22.96 -7.36 -7.23
N HIS A 234 -24.26 -7.43 -7.48
CA HIS A 234 -25.16 -6.31 -7.33
C HIS A 234 -26.21 -6.54 -6.25
N TRP A 235 -26.47 -5.51 -5.46
CA TRP A 235 -27.56 -5.53 -4.49
C TRP A 235 -28.91 -5.74 -5.18
N ASN A 236 -29.08 -5.23 -6.40
CA ASN A 236 -30.32 -5.35 -7.20
C ASN A 236 -30.77 -6.80 -7.38
N ASP A 237 -29.84 -7.75 -7.28
CA ASP A 237 -30.09 -9.17 -7.49
C ASP A 237 -30.38 -9.91 -6.18
N ARG A 238 -30.17 -9.26 -5.03
CA ARG A 238 -30.10 -9.92 -3.71
C ARG A 238 -31.04 -9.34 -2.66
N VAL A 239 -31.57 -8.13 -2.87
CA VAL A 239 -32.51 -7.50 -1.93
C VAL A 239 -33.79 -7.08 -2.65
N GLN A 240 -34.93 -7.19 -1.95
CA GLN A 240 -36.26 -6.97 -2.56
C GLN A 240 -36.47 -5.49 -2.90
N GLU A 241 -36.00 -4.62 -2.01
CA GLU A 241 -36.08 -3.17 -2.15
C GLU A 241 -34.71 -2.56 -1.89
N ILE A 242 -34.27 -1.74 -2.84
CA ILE A 242 -33.06 -0.93 -2.69
C ILE A 242 -33.55 0.47 -2.42
N PRO A 243 -33.38 1.01 -1.21
CA PRO A 243 -33.59 2.43 -0.97
C PRO A 243 -32.92 3.24 -2.08
N PHE A 244 -33.70 4.18 -2.62
CA PHE A 244 -33.44 4.96 -3.84
C PHE A 244 -32.09 5.72 -3.83
N GLU A 245 -31.41 5.77 -2.67
CA GLU A 245 -30.14 6.46 -2.44
C GLU A 245 -28.89 5.57 -2.59
N MET A 246 -29.04 4.27 -2.88
CA MET A 246 -27.90 3.35 -3.10
C MET A 246 -27.29 3.49 -4.51
N ASP A 247 -26.49 4.53 -4.71
CA ASP A 247 -25.78 4.81 -5.96
C ASP A 247 -24.64 3.79 -6.24
N THR A 248 -24.12 3.12 -5.21
CA THR A 248 -23.13 2.04 -5.38
C THR A 248 -23.86 0.70 -5.37
N GLY A 249 -24.28 0.22 -6.54
CA GLY A 249 -24.99 -1.07 -6.64
C GLY A 249 -24.21 -2.29 -6.14
N SER A 250 -22.98 -2.15 -5.65
CA SER A 250 -22.07 -3.24 -5.26
C SER A 250 -21.83 -3.32 -3.74
N PRO A 251 -21.78 -4.53 -3.15
CA PRO A 251 -21.49 -4.74 -1.74
C PRO A 251 -20.08 -4.30 -1.34
N ILE A 252 -19.96 -3.82 -0.10
CA ILE A 252 -18.68 -3.60 0.57
C ILE A 252 -18.27 -4.90 1.23
N VAL A 253 -17.03 -5.29 1.01
CA VAL A 253 -16.53 -6.61 1.38
C VAL A 253 -15.23 -6.47 2.15
N VAL A 254 -15.05 -7.36 3.11
CA VAL A 254 -13.78 -7.58 3.79
C VAL A 254 -13.46 -9.05 3.65
N PHE A 255 -12.23 -9.34 3.25
CA PHE A 255 -11.77 -10.71 3.07
C PHE A 255 -10.30 -10.83 3.40
N ALA A 256 -9.87 -12.04 3.71
CA ALA A 256 -8.46 -12.37 3.82
C ALA A 256 -8.09 -13.41 2.78
N TYR A 257 -6.92 -13.27 2.18
CA TYR A 257 -6.33 -14.32 1.35
C TYR A 257 -4.85 -14.50 1.68
N GLU A 258 -4.36 -15.72 1.46
CA GLU A 258 -2.97 -16.08 1.64
C GLU A 258 -2.22 -15.98 0.29
N PRO A 259 -1.21 -15.10 0.18
CA PRO A 259 -0.39 -15.00 -1.02
C PRO A 259 0.39 -16.31 -1.26
N GLU A 260 0.49 -16.73 -2.51
CA GLU A 260 1.19 -17.96 -2.89
C GLU A 260 2.39 -17.63 -3.78
N HIS A 261 3.57 -18.10 -3.38
CA HIS A 261 4.79 -17.81 -4.11
C HIS A 261 4.77 -18.48 -5.49
N GLY A 262 4.93 -17.66 -6.53
CA GLY A 262 4.91 -18.07 -7.92
C GLY A 262 3.56 -17.92 -8.62
N ARG A 263 2.48 -17.54 -7.90
CA ARG A 263 1.17 -17.32 -8.53
C ARG A 263 1.24 -16.13 -9.49
N ARG A 264 1.02 -16.38 -10.78
CA ARG A 264 1.14 -15.36 -11.84
C ARG A 264 -0.15 -14.62 -12.14
N SER A 265 -1.28 -15.24 -11.86
CA SER A 265 -2.60 -14.64 -11.98
C SER A 265 -3.58 -15.57 -11.27
N GLY A 266 -4.39 -15.03 -10.39
CA GLY A 266 -5.49 -15.77 -9.78
C GLY A 266 -6.67 -14.85 -9.56
N LEU A 267 -7.87 -15.34 -9.82
CA LEU A 267 -9.09 -14.57 -9.61
C LEU A 267 -9.74 -14.93 -8.28
N LEU A 268 -9.95 -13.91 -7.44
CA LEU A 268 -10.63 -14.00 -6.16
C LEU A 268 -12.13 -13.78 -6.36
N ARG A 269 -12.91 -14.87 -6.29
CA ARG A 269 -14.37 -14.88 -6.40
C ARG A 269 -15.00 -15.65 -5.24
N PRO A 270 -15.77 -15.00 -4.36
CA PRO A 270 -16.43 -15.69 -3.27
C PRO A 270 -17.53 -16.60 -3.81
N GLY A 271 -17.53 -17.87 -3.40
CA GLY A 271 -18.64 -18.78 -3.66
C GLY A 271 -18.94 -19.10 -5.13
N CYS A 272 -18.02 -18.77 -6.05
CA CYS A 272 -18.17 -19.05 -7.47
C CYS A 272 -17.33 -20.28 -7.86
N GLN A 273 -17.87 -21.16 -8.71
CA GLN A 273 -17.17 -22.37 -9.20
C GLN A 273 -15.89 -22.10 -10.04
N ARG A 274 -15.52 -20.83 -10.27
CA ARG A 274 -14.40 -20.41 -11.13
C ARG A 274 -13.41 -19.49 -10.42
N SER A 275 -13.27 -19.61 -9.10
CA SER A 275 -12.21 -18.91 -8.38
C SER A 275 -10.91 -19.69 -8.47
N ASP A 276 -9.81 -19.04 -8.84
CA ASP A 276 -8.48 -19.64 -8.74
C ASP A 276 -7.88 -19.47 -7.35
N VAL A 277 -8.39 -18.48 -6.60
CA VAL A 277 -7.93 -18.12 -5.25
C VAL A 277 -9.10 -18.09 -4.29
N GLU A 278 -9.14 -19.04 -3.36
CA GLU A 278 -10.14 -19.08 -2.30
C GLU A 278 -9.70 -18.17 -1.13
N PRO A 279 -10.52 -17.16 -0.76
CA PRO A 279 -10.22 -16.37 0.44
C PRO A 279 -10.41 -17.25 1.69
N GLN A 280 -9.56 -17.06 2.69
CA GLN A 280 -9.68 -17.74 3.99
C GLN A 280 -11.04 -17.45 4.65
N TRP A 281 -11.53 -16.23 4.47
CA TRP A 281 -12.90 -15.82 4.79
C TRP A 281 -13.29 -14.62 3.95
N TYR A 282 -14.59 -14.48 3.73
CA TYR A 282 -15.16 -13.40 2.95
C TYR A 282 -16.44 -12.91 3.63
N ARG A 283 -16.50 -11.62 3.94
CA ARG A 283 -17.62 -11.02 4.66
C ARG A 283 -18.11 -9.79 3.92
N VAL A 284 -19.41 -9.58 3.97
CA VAL A 284 -20.08 -8.43 3.40
C VAL A 284 -20.58 -7.56 4.53
N LEU A 285 -20.37 -6.25 4.40
CA LEU A 285 -20.95 -5.27 5.30
C LEU A 285 -22.45 -5.12 4.96
N LEU A 286 -23.30 -5.59 5.86
CA LEU A 286 -24.74 -5.45 5.81
C LEU A 286 -25.16 -4.28 6.70
N ALA A 287 -26.08 -3.46 6.20
CA ALA A 287 -26.42 -2.20 6.82
C ALA A 287 -27.28 -2.34 8.09
N THR A 288 -28.30 -3.21 8.13
CA THR A 288 -29.06 -3.59 9.34
C THR A 288 -29.88 -4.88 9.13
N GLU A 289 -30.43 -5.48 10.20
CA GLU A 289 -31.44 -6.55 10.14
C GLU A 289 -32.83 -6.08 9.65
N GLU A 290 -33.17 -4.79 9.80
CA GLU A 290 -34.51 -4.24 9.51
C GLU A 290 -34.61 -3.48 8.18
N GLY A 291 -33.50 -3.31 7.43
CA GLY A 291 -33.47 -2.64 6.13
C GLY A 291 -32.10 -2.10 5.73
N LEU A 292 -31.75 -2.17 4.44
CA LEU A 292 -30.42 -1.79 3.96
C LEU A 292 -30.20 -0.26 3.89
N TYR A 293 -29.66 0.37 4.94
CA TYR A 293 -29.03 1.70 4.82
C TYR A 293 -27.54 1.58 4.51
N LEU A 294 -27.18 1.43 3.24
CA LEU A 294 -25.76 1.37 2.88
C LEU A 294 -25.15 2.78 2.79
N PRO A 295 -24.08 3.07 3.53
CA PRO A 295 -23.42 4.34 3.38
C PRO A 295 -22.77 4.48 2.00
N ARG A 296 -22.90 5.66 1.37
CA ARG A 296 -22.13 5.99 0.17
C ARG A 296 -20.68 6.25 0.58
N ILE A 297 -19.78 5.34 0.22
CA ILE A 297 -18.36 5.48 0.54
C ILE A 297 -17.69 6.33 -0.53
N ARG A 298 -17.26 7.54 -0.17
CA ARG A 298 -16.49 8.43 -1.05
C ARG A 298 -14.98 8.33 -0.84
N SER A 299 -14.52 8.00 0.36
CA SER A 299 -13.11 7.88 0.69
C SER A 299 -12.89 6.90 1.83
N ALA A 300 -12.04 5.89 1.66
CA ALA A 300 -11.51 5.16 2.81
C ALA A 300 -10.42 6.01 3.47
N GLY A 301 -10.45 6.08 4.80
CA GLY A 301 -9.44 6.78 5.56
C GLY A 301 -8.16 5.95 5.59
N TYR A 302 -7.03 6.60 5.82
CA TYR A 302 -5.75 5.90 5.97
C TYR A 302 -5.73 5.06 7.27
N LEU A 303 -5.22 3.82 7.17
CA LEU A 303 -4.72 3.02 8.29
C LEU A 303 -3.85 3.89 9.22
N THR A 304 -4.41 4.25 10.37
CA THR A 304 -3.59 4.73 11.47
C THR A 304 -3.24 3.53 12.34
N SER A 305 -1.94 3.24 12.45
CA SER A 305 -1.41 2.33 13.45
C SER A 305 -1.74 2.89 14.84
N MET A 306 -2.92 2.59 15.39
CA MET A 306 -3.16 2.83 16.79
C MET A 306 -2.23 1.93 17.60
N ARG A 307 -1.56 2.52 18.60
CA ARG A 307 -0.65 1.82 19.53
C ARG A 307 -1.43 1.02 20.58
N ASP A 308 -2.51 0.36 20.17
CA ASP A 308 -3.17 -0.59 21.06
C ASP A 308 -2.47 -1.94 20.84
N PRO A 309 -1.70 -2.45 21.82
CA PRO A 309 -0.97 -3.70 21.69
C PRO A 309 -1.90 -4.90 21.44
N ASP A 310 -3.19 -4.79 21.76
CA ASP A 310 -4.19 -5.86 21.61
C ASP A 310 -4.94 -5.77 20.25
N LEU A 311 -4.72 -4.70 19.47
CA LEU A 311 -5.26 -4.53 18.12
C LEU A 311 -4.18 -4.82 17.06
N LEU A 312 -4.41 -5.86 16.27
CA LEU A 312 -3.51 -6.26 15.19
C LEU A 312 -3.44 -5.18 14.10
N ARG A 313 -4.59 -4.67 13.68
CA ARG A 313 -4.73 -3.62 12.67
C ARG A 313 -6.06 -2.88 12.82
N VAL A 314 -6.10 -1.67 12.27
CA VAL A 314 -7.28 -0.82 12.25
C VAL A 314 -7.66 -0.52 10.81
N LEU A 315 -8.77 -1.06 10.32
CA LEU A 315 -9.32 -0.70 9.01
C LEU A 315 -10.19 0.55 9.15
N SER A 316 -10.05 1.55 8.28
CA SER A 316 -10.79 2.81 8.37
C SER A 316 -11.65 3.05 7.14
N LEU A 317 -12.96 2.86 7.26
CA LEU A 317 -13.90 3.26 6.22
C LEU A 317 -14.46 4.64 6.52
N GLY A 318 -13.99 5.62 5.78
CA GLY A 318 -14.68 6.89 5.66
C GLY A 318 -15.85 6.78 4.66
N GLY A 319 -16.87 7.61 4.82
CA GLY A 319 -17.88 7.77 3.79
C GLY A 319 -18.73 9.00 4.00
N GLU A 320 -19.60 9.30 3.05
CA GLU A 320 -20.58 10.37 3.15
C GLU A 320 -21.98 9.75 3.16
N LEU A 321 -22.75 9.98 4.22
CA LEU A 321 -24.19 9.75 4.16
C LEU A 321 -24.82 10.90 3.37
N SER A 322 -25.34 10.56 2.20
CA SER A 322 -26.33 11.37 1.49
C SER A 322 -27.68 11.05 2.14
N GLY A 323 -28.54 12.02 2.44
CA GLY A 323 -29.91 11.74 2.92
C GLY A 323 -30.36 12.41 4.21
N GLY A 324 -29.60 13.35 4.78
CA GLY A 324 -30.14 14.21 5.84
C GLY A 324 -31.14 15.23 5.28
N GLU A 325 -32.25 15.49 5.96
CA GLU A 325 -33.25 16.55 5.65
C GLU A 325 -32.63 17.93 5.33
N THR A 326 -31.38 18.15 5.74
CA THR A 326 -30.61 19.39 5.58
C THR A 326 -29.79 19.49 4.29
N GLY A 327 -29.82 18.50 3.38
CA GLY A 327 -29.17 18.55 2.06
C GLY A 327 -27.63 18.61 2.06
N SER A 328 -26.98 18.60 3.22
CA SER A 328 -25.52 18.62 3.36
C SER A 328 -24.99 17.21 3.56
N PRO A 329 -23.99 16.75 2.77
CA PRO A 329 -23.37 15.45 2.96
C PRO A 329 -22.72 15.38 4.34
N ARG A 330 -23.00 14.30 5.09
CA ARG A 330 -22.39 14.05 6.40
C ARG A 330 -21.27 13.05 6.25
N THR A 331 -20.05 13.44 6.59
CA THR A 331 -18.91 12.53 6.60
C THR A 331 -18.94 11.67 7.87
N PHE A 332 -18.66 10.38 7.72
CA PHE A 332 -18.40 9.46 8.81
C PHE A 332 -17.05 8.80 8.62
N ALA A 333 -16.46 8.31 9.72
CA ALA A 333 -15.35 7.38 9.69
C ALA A 333 -15.67 6.24 10.65
N MET A 334 -15.62 5.02 10.12
CA MET A 334 -15.68 3.79 10.87
C MET A 334 -14.28 3.23 10.96
N VAL A 335 -13.86 2.93 12.17
CA VAL A 335 -12.50 2.51 12.48
C VAL A 335 -12.62 1.16 13.13
N TRP A 336 -12.23 0.08 12.46
CA TRP A 336 -12.38 -1.28 12.96
C TRP A 336 -11.05 -1.83 13.45
N GLY A 337 -10.94 -2.07 14.75
CA GLY A 337 -9.84 -2.84 15.30
C GLY A 337 -10.03 -4.34 15.10
N ILE A 338 -9.03 -5.01 14.51
CA ILE A 338 -8.93 -6.48 14.48
C ILE A 338 -8.24 -6.90 15.78
N LYS A 339 -9.00 -7.49 16.73
CA LYS A 339 -8.47 -7.91 18.05
C LYS A 339 -7.76 -9.26 18.03
N GLU A 340 -6.84 -9.43 18.97
CA GLU A 340 -6.05 -10.64 19.15
C GLU A 340 -6.83 -11.74 19.92
N GLY A 341 -7.29 -12.79 19.22
CA GLY A 341 -7.93 -13.93 19.89
C GLY A 341 -8.36 -15.08 18.97
N GLY A 342 -7.39 -15.82 18.41
CA GLY A 342 -7.63 -17.15 17.86
C GLY A 342 -8.28 -17.25 16.47
N LEU A 343 -7.92 -18.31 15.77
CA LEU A 343 -8.68 -18.89 14.67
C LEU A 343 -10.16 -19.03 15.10
N ILE A 344 -11.07 -18.46 14.31
CA ILE A 344 -12.39 -19.06 14.11
C ILE A 344 -12.48 -19.37 12.62
N VAL A 345 -12.00 -20.58 12.31
CA VAL A 345 -12.39 -21.31 11.09
C VAL A 345 -13.90 -21.56 11.20
N PRO A 346 -14.65 -21.38 10.11
CA PRO A 346 -16.11 -21.36 10.12
C PRO A 346 -16.66 -22.75 10.41
N HIS A 347 -16.90 -23.04 11.68
CA HIS A 347 -18.02 -23.91 12.08
C HIS A 347 -18.73 -23.44 13.36
N HIS A 348 -18.29 -22.38 14.03
CA HIS A 348 -19.02 -21.84 15.19
C HIS A 348 -19.01 -20.31 15.24
N GLU A 349 -20.21 -19.75 15.40
CA GLU A 349 -20.60 -18.34 15.52
C GLU A 349 -20.02 -17.63 16.76
N ALA A 350 -18.72 -17.33 16.83
CA ALA A 350 -18.20 -16.49 17.92
C ALA A 350 -17.28 -15.36 17.43
N ASP A 351 -17.64 -14.13 17.80
CA ASP A 351 -16.79 -13.00 18.17
C ASP A 351 -15.54 -12.64 17.34
N ILE A 352 -15.76 -12.16 16.11
CA ILE A 352 -14.96 -11.02 15.62
C ILE A 352 -15.51 -9.77 16.30
N THR A 353 -14.87 -9.30 17.37
CA THR A 353 -15.29 -8.02 17.98
C THR A 353 -14.72 -6.86 17.18
N PHE A 354 -15.53 -6.33 16.26
CA PHE A 354 -15.27 -5.06 15.61
C PHE A 354 -15.42 -3.93 16.63
N ALA A 355 -14.32 -3.51 17.26
CA ALA A 355 -14.34 -2.30 18.08
C ALA A 355 -14.37 -1.10 17.14
N ALA A 356 -15.56 -0.56 16.91
CA ALA A 356 -15.73 0.66 16.15
C ALA A 356 -16.06 1.84 17.07
N ARG A 357 -15.40 2.96 16.83
CA ARG A 357 -15.64 4.21 17.56
C ARG A 357 -16.58 5.07 16.73
N GLN A 358 -17.81 5.23 17.17
CA GLN A 358 -18.75 6.17 16.55
C GLN A 358 -18.26 7.60 16.81
N ILE A 359 -17.82 8.28 15.76
CA ILE A 359 -17.35 9.68 15.85
C ILE A 359 -18.55 10.65 15.76
N ASP A 360 -19.62 10.29 15.05
CA ASP A 360 -20.86 11.06 14.96
C ASP A 360 -22.06 10.26 15.53
N PRO A 361 -22.67 10.70 16.65
CA PRO A 361 -23.78 10.01 17.31
C PRO A 361 -25.09 9.96 16.50
N ARG A 362 -25.17 10.67 15.36
CA ARG A 362 -26.34 10.67 14.47
C ARG A 362 -26.30 9.57 13.41
N LEU A 363 -25.20 8.84 13.30
CA LEU A 363 -25.06 7.70 12.41
C LEU A 363 -25.77 6.47 12.99
N PRO A 364 -26.13 5.47 12.16
CA PRO A 364 -26.53 4.16 12.66
C PRO A 364 -25.51 3.69 13.68
N ARG A 365 -26.00 3.18 14.81
CA ARG A 365 -25.09 2.66 15.83
C ARG A 365 -24.35 1.47 15.23
N LEU A 366 -23.09 1.29 15.57
CA LEU A 366 -22.23 0.26 14.97
C LEU A 366 -22.68 -1.17 15.28
N ASP A 367 -23.42 -1.35 16.38
CA ASP A 367 -24.12 -2.60 16.72
C ASP A 367 -25.29 -2.91 15.78
N GLN A 368 -25.68 -1.97 14.91
CA GLN A 368 -26.69 -2.17 13.87
C GLN A 368 -26.06 -2.60 12.53
N MET A 369 -24.73 -2.50 12.37
CA MET A 369 -24.06 -2.99 11.16
C MET A 369 -23.63 -4.44 11.37
N TYR A 370 -23.99 -5.29 10.41
CA TYR A 370 -23.75 -6.73 10.50
C TYR A 370 -22.72 -7.17 9.46
N TRP A 371 -21.84 -8.09 9.85
CA TRP A 371 -20.94 -8.76 8.93
C TRP A 371 -21.47 -10.16 8.65
N GLY A 372 -21.89 -10.38 7.41
CA GLY A 372 -22.49 -11.63 7.01
C GLY A 372 -21.80 -12.26 5.83
N ASP A 373 -22.27 -13.46 5.52
CA ASP A 373 -22.10 -14.00 4.19
C ASP A 373 -22.90 -13.18 3.18
N LEU A 374 -22.48 -13.24 1.93
CA LEU A 374 -23.18 -12.55 0.86
C LEU A 374 -24.60 -13.15 0.69
N PRO A 375 -25.68 -12.36 0.81
CA PRO A 375 -27.05 -12.87 0.69
C PRO A 375 -27.27 -13.56 -0.66
N PRO A 376 -28.02 -14.67 -0.76
CA PRO A 376 -28.21 -15.36 -2.04
C PRO A 376 -28.94 -14.47 -3.07
N VAL A 377 -28.80 -14.81 -4.35
CA VAL A 377 -29.58 -14.18 -5.42
C VAL A 377 -31.06 -14.50 -5.21
N LEU A 378 -31.94 -13.50 -5.29
CA LEU A 378 -33.37 -13.67 -5.09
C LEU A 378 -33.98 -14.54 -6.20
N PRO A 379 -34.94 -15.43 -5.88
CA PRO A 379 -35.65 -16.22 -6.89
C PRO A 379 -36.27 -15.32 -7.97
N GLY A 380 -36.08 -15.69 -9.24
CA GLY A 380 -36.63 -14.94 -10.38
C GLY A 380 -35.83 -13.70 -10.78
N ARG A 381 -34.86 -13.24 -9.98
CA ARG A 381 -33.83 -12.32 -10.44
C ARG A 381 -32.79 -13.16 -11.18
N ARG A 382 -32.68 -12.95 -12.50
CA ARG A 382 -31.44 -13.35 -13.17
C ARG A 382 -30.37 -12.40 -12.65
N PRO A 383 -29.17 -12.90 -12.27
CA PRO A 383 -28.03 -12.01 -12.12
C PRO A 383 -28.04 -11.07 -13.31
N ILE A 384 -27.78 -9.79 -13.09
CA ILE A 384 -27.51 -8.90 -14.22
C ILE A 384 -26.24 -9.47 -14.86
N GLU A 385 -26.42 -10.41 -15.80
CA GLU A 385 -25.45 -10.70 -16.82
C GLU A 385 -25.28 -9.34 -17.48
N ARG A 386 -24.21 -8.62 -17.10
CA ARG A 386 -23.82 -7.38 -17.75
C ARG A 386 -23.96 -7.69 -19.22
N ALA A 387 -24.97 -7.08 -19.84
CA ALA A 387 -25.45 -7.55 -21.12
C ALA A 387 -24.20 -7.68 -21.99
N ARG A 388 -23.91 -8.89 -22.47
CA ARG A 388 -23.06 -9.06 -23.64
C ARG A 388 -23.85 -8.43 -24.77
N SER A 389 -23.87 -7.10 -24.81
CA SER A 389 -24.58 -6.29 -25.78
C SER A 389 -23.78 -6.34 -27.08
N GLY A 390 -23.62 -7.55 -27.61
CA GLY A 390 -23.05 -7.86 -28.92
C GLY A 390 -24.13 -8.06 -29.98
N GLU A 391 -25.41 -8.05 -29.59
CA GLU A 391 -26.55 -8.05 -30.51
C GLU A 391 -27.30 -6.72 -30.43
N SER A 392 -26.62 -5.59 -30.61
CA SER A 392 -27.31 -4.44 -31.19
C SER A 392 -27.48 -4.74 -32.67
N GLY A 393 -28.67 -5.21 -33.04
CA GLY A 393 -29.05 -5.38 -34.44
C GLY A 393 -28.65 -4.13 -35.22
N GLY A 394 -27.83 -4.32 -36.25
CA GLY A 394 -27.58 -3.34 -37.28
C GLY A 394 -28.90 -3.07 -38.00
N GLY A 395 -29.73 -2.20 -37.42
CA GLY A 395 -30.83 -1.57 -38.11
C GLY A 395 -30.25 -0.70 -39.20
N SER A 396 -30.14 -1.25 -40.40
CA SER A 396 -29.92 -0.49 -41.62
C SER A 396 -31.11 0.44 -41.82
N SER A 397 -31.02 1.69 -41.35
CA SER A 397 -31.86 2.75 -41.89
C SER A 397 -31.20 3.27 -43.16
N GLY A 398 -31.63 2.71 -44.30
CA GLY A 398 -31.62 3.45 -45.55
C GLY A 398 -32.62 4.61 -45.45
N GLY A 399 -32.26 5.74 -46.05
CA GLY A 399 -33.02 6.98 -46.11
C GLY A 399 -32.12 8.12 -46.53
#